data_AF-F0RG63-F1
#
_entry.id   AF-F0RG63-F1
#
_cell.length_a   1.000
_cell.length_b   1.000
_cell.length_c   1.000
_cell.angle_alpha   90.00
_cell.angle_beta   90.00
_cell.angle_gamma   90.00
#
_symmetry.space_group_name_H-M   'P 1'
#
loop_
_entity.id
_entity.type
_entity.pdbx_description
1 polymer ?
#
loop_
_entity_poly.entity_id
_entity_poly.type
_entity_poly.pdbx_seq_one_letter_code
_entity_poly.pdbx_strand_id
1 'polypeptide(L)'
;MRILFAVCLVLSSAIGSAQNLVKNSSFEDYKHCPEDIGRFTNNVVDWSTLQGTTDYLNSCSRTVGFFNHNGKQIARSGFAYAGIFTYSNKDYREYIQGSLNEKLEKDKKYIVTFYVSLADYATLAISDFSIVFSNKPIAGSTITNSKKTLVTHKTLSKINGLVYDHYMQPDPIFYKSKQIWMQVYIPFTAKGYETNFTIGNFASNSRTQKMKVSEVNEKDFSYYYIDDVSVEAKDRELPPLYAETVPQKADATPKIERNKVYTFKNVLFEFNKADLLTASEEEINVLTTILRNNNKLSIEIYGHTDAVGSKERNLELSNQRAKAVASYLIDSGIDENRVKWIGYGSSKPVADNTTEEGRTQNRRVEFKMLEN
;
A
#
# COMPACT_ATOMS: atom_id res chain seq x y z
N MET A 1 -29.19 26.46 55.63
CA MET A 1 -29.40 26.07 54.22
C MET A 1 -28.02 25.98 53.55
N ARG A 2 -27.43 24.78 53.48
CA ARG A 2 -26.12 24.54 52.83
C ARG A 2 -26.39 23.83 51.51
N ILE A 3 -26.03 24.47 50.40
CA ILE A 3 -26.20 23.95 49.04
C ILE A 3 -24.97 23.10 48.70
N LEU A 4 -25.17 21.81 48.46
CA LEU A 4 -24.16 20.91 47.90
C LEU A 4 -24.07 21.17 46.38
N PHE A 5 -22.89 21.51 45.89
CA PHE A 5 -22.57 21.45 44.46
C PHE A 5 -22.06 20.04 44.14
N ALA A 6 -22.87 19.27 43.41
CA ALA A 6 -22.45 18.01 42.82
C ALA A 6 -21.71 18.32 41.50
N VAL A 7 -20.40 18.07 41.47
CA VAL A 7 -19.60 18.10 40.25
C VAL A 7 -19.81 16.77 39.51
N CYS A 8 -20.53 16.83 38.40
CA CYS A 8 -20.74 15.68 37.52
C CYS A 8 -19.44 15.46 36.71
N LEU A 9 -18.66 14.43 37.06
CA LEU A 9 -17.57 13.95 36.21
C LEU A 9 -18.17 13.23 35.00
N VAL A 10 -18.09 13.88 33.83
CA VAL A 10 -18.41 13.23 32.55
C VAL A 10 -17.20 12.39 32.15
N LEU A 11 -17.29 11.08 32.39
CA LEU A 11 -16.38 10.09 31.80
C LEU A 11 -16.66 10.02 30.30
N SER A 12 -15.89 10.76 29.50
CA SER A 12 -15.85 10.58 28.06
C SER A 12 -15.14 9.26 27.75
N SER A 13 -15.90 8.21 27.46
CA SER A 13 -15.37 7.01 26.83
C SER A 13 -14.96 7.36 25.39
N ALA A 14 -13.70 7.78 25.21
CA ALA A 14 -13.09 7.85 23.90
C ALA A 14 -13.05 6.42 23.35
N ILE A 15 -13.84 6.17 22.31
CA ILE A 15 -13.69 4.98 21.48
C ILE A 15 -12.38 5.20 20.71
N GLY A 16 -11.27 4.83 21.34
CA GLY A 16 -9.96 4.85 20.68
C GLY A 16 -9.96 3.78 19.60
N SER A 17 -9.79 4.17 18.34
CA SER A 17 -9.28 3.24 17.33
C SER A 17 -7.94 2.72 17.83
N ALA A 18 -7.71 1.41 17.78
CA ALA A 18 -6.40 0.87 18.14
C ALA A 18 -5.36 1.54 17.23
N GLN A 19 -4.33 2.13 17.84
CA GLN A 19 -3.25 2.80 17.11
C GLN A 19 -2.30 1.73 16.54
N ASN A 20 -2.00 1.79 15.24
CA ASN A 20 -0.96 0.95 14.64
C ASN A 20 0.40 1.27 15.28
N LEU A 21 1.04 0.26 15.87
CA LEU A 21 2.32 0.37 16.57
C LEU A 21 3.54 0.25 15.66
N VAL A 22 3.35 -0.05 14.38
CA VAL A 22 4.45 -0.22 13.41
C VAL A 22 4.95 1.14 12.92
N LYS A 23 6.27 1.34 12.96
CA LYS A 23 6.91 2.50 12.34
C LYS A 23 6.88 2.38 10.83
N ASN A 24 6.55 3.48 10.14
CA ASN A 24 6.56 3.55 8.67
C ASN A 24 5.82 2.36 8.03
N SER A 25 4.59 2.09 8.48
CA SER A 25 3.85 0.85 8.21
C SER A 25 3.59 0.55 6.73
N SER A 26 3.49 1.58 5.91
CA SER A 26 3.26 1.53 4.46
C SER A 26 4.52 1.84 3.64
N PHE A 27 5.69 1.94 4.29
CA PHE A 27 6.98 2.19 3.64
C PHE A 27 7.13 3.54 2.92
N GLU A 28 6.22 4.49 3.14
CA GLU A 28 6.22 5.81 2.49
C GLU A 28 7.38 6.71 2.92
N ASP A 29 7.89 6.55 4.15
CA ASP A 29 9.07 7.28 4.60
C ASP A 29 10.35 6.62 4.07
N TYR A 30 11.05 7.33 3.18
CA TYR A 30 12.28 6.83 2.57
C TYR A 30 13.43 7.83 2.64
N LYS A 31 14.65 7.29 2.73
CA LYS A 31 15.92 8.01 2.68
C LYS A 31 16.29 8.36 1.24
N HIS A 32 16.08 7.41 0.33
CA HIS A 32 16.41 7.53 -1.07
C HIS A 32 15.31 6.89 -1.91
N CYS A 33 14.98 7.55 -3.01
CA CYS A 33 14.15 6.96 -4.04
C CYS A 33 14.92 5.80 -4.72
N PRO A 34 14.32 4.62 -4.97
CA PRO A 34 15.08 3.48 -5.49
C PRO A 34 15.53 3.71 -6.93
N GLU A 35 16.84 3.80 -7.17
CA GLU A 35 17.41 3.91 -8.52
C GLU A 35 17.54 2.55 -9.21
N ASP A 36 17.74 1.49 -8.41
CA ASP A 36 17.88 0.10 -8.81
C ASP A 36 16.98 -0.79 -7.96
N ILE A 37 16.67 -1.98 -8.48
CA ILE A 37 15.97 -3.06 -7.75
C ILE A 37 16.84 -3.52 -6.56
N GLY A 38 16.19 -3.86 -5.43
CA GLY A 38 16.84 -4.21 -4.17
C GLY A 38 17.04 -3.02 -3.22
N ARG A 39 18.13 -3.07 -2.43
CA ARG A 39 18.60 -2.00 -1.51
C ARG A 39 17.59 -1.50 -0.48
N PHE A 40 16.60 -2.31 -0.12
CA PHE A 40 15.54 -1.95 0.81
C PHE A 40 16.04 -1.27 2.11
N THR A 41 17.02 -1.86 2.81
CA THR A 41 17.62 -1.28 4.04
C THR A 41 18.21 0.12 3.85
N ASN A 42 18.76 0.41 2.67
CA ASN A 42 19.38 1.70 2.35
C ASN A 42 18.35 2.77 1.99
N ASN A 43 17.19 2.35 1.49
CA ASN A 43 16.18 3.24 0.94
C ASN A 43 15.07 3.53 1.95
N VAL A 44 14.66 2.57 2.76
CA VAL A 44 13.48 2.70 3.64
C VAL A 44 13.89 3.16 5.05
N VAL A 45 13.11 4.07 5.64
CA VAL A 45 13.27 4.51 7.04
C VAL A 45 12.65 3.48 7.97
N ASP A 46 13.26 3.24 9.14
CA ASP A 46 12.80 2.29 10.19
C ASP A 46 12.69 0.81 9.82
N TRP A 47 13.00 0.48 8.56
CA TRP A 47 12.98 -0.88 8.04
C TRP A 47 14.36 -1.37 7.62
N SER A 48 14.55 -2.68 7.71
CA SER A 48 15.78 -3.35 7.32
C SER A 48 15.50 -4.75 6.78
N THR A 49 16.52 -5.38 6.21
CA THR A 49 16.49 -6.79 5.80
C THR A 49 17.52 -7.58 6.58
N LEU A 50 17.33 -8.89 6.67
CA LEU A 50 18.34 -9.78 7.24
C LEU A 50 19.46 -10.04 6.22
N GLN A 51 19.14 -10.70 5.12
CA GLN A 51 20.01 -10.92 3.98
C GLN A 51 19.15 -10.99 2.72
N GLY A 52 19.77 -10.79 1.56
CA GLY A 52 19.12 -10.89 0.25
C GLY A 52 18.97 -9.53 -0.44
N THR A 53 18.16 -9.53 -1.49
CA THR A 53 17.94 -8.38 -2.37
C THR A 53 16.48 -7.97 -2.34
N THR A 54 15.89 -7.88 -1.14
CA THR A 54 14.52 -7.39 -0.98
C THR A 54 14.34 -6.10 -1.76
N ASP A 55 13.28 -6.07 -2.54
CA ASP A 55 12.99 -4.95 -3.42
C ASP A 55 12.22 -3.89 -2.65
N TYR A 56 12.65 -2.64 -2.82
CA TYR A 56 11.84 -1.49 -2.49
C TYR A 56 11.25 -0.93 -3.78
N LEU A 57 9.92 -0.98 -3.89
CA LEU A 57 9.19 -0.43 -5.03
C LEU A 57 8.55 0.87 -4.57
N ASN A 58 8.82 1.96 -5.29
CA ASN A 58 8.24 3.25 -4.98
C ASN A 58 8.03 4.06 -6.26
N SER A 59 6.87 4.70 -6.37
CA SER A 59 6.47 5.50 -7.54
C SER A 59 7.37 6.71 -7.81
N CYS A 60 8.15 7.19 -6.83
CA CYS A 60 9.13 8.25 -7.02
C CYS A 60 10.20 7.83 -8.06
N SER A 61 10.43 6.53 -8.22
CA SER A 61 11.50 6.00 -9.05
C SER A 61 11.12 6.05 -10.52
N ARG A 62 11.99 6.65 -11.32
CA ARG A 62 11.85 6.72 -12.79
C ARG A 62 12.30 5.44 -13.50
N THR A 63 13.01 4.56 -12.80
CA THR A 63 13.63 3.34 -13.35
C THR A 63 12.94 2.06 -12.87
N VAL A 64 12.71 1.95 -11.56
CA VAL A 64 12.06 0.79 -10.92
C VAL A 64 10.55 0.99 -10.87
N GLY A 65 10.10 2.14 -10.34
CA GLY A 65 8.69 2.41 -10.10
C GLY A 65 8.00 1.25 -9.36
N PHE A 66 6.94 0.72 -9.99
CA PHE A 66 6.15 -0.42 -9.52
C PHE A 66 6.47 -1.74 -10.25
N PHE A 67 7.53 -1.76 -11.03
CA PHE A 67 7.90 -2.90 -11.87
C PHE A 67 9.19 -3.55 -11.36
N ASN A 68 9.21 -4.87 -11.29
CA ASN A 68 10.44 -5.62 -11.10
C ASN A 68 10.48 -6.86 -12.00
N HIS A 69 11.56 -7.63 -11.87
CA HIS A 69 11.75 -8.88 -12.62
C HIS A 69 10.65 -9.92 -12.38
N ASN A 70 9.86 -9.81 -11.30
CA ASN A 70 8.86 -10.80 -10.90
C ASN A 70 7.42 -10.39 -11.26
N GLY A 71 7.21 -9.14 -11.67
CA GLY A 71 5.89 -8.64 -12.07
C GLY A 71 5.67 -7.15 -11.80
N LYS A 72 4.40 -6.76 -11.73
CA LYS A 72 3.95 -5.42 -11.37
C LYS A 72 2.75 -5.49 -10.44
N GLN A 73 2.71 -4.60 -9.45
CA GLN A 73 1.54 -4.37 -8.63
C GLN A 73 1.34 -2.88 -8.37
N ILE A 74 0.11 -2.41 -8.20
CA ILE A 74 -0.16 -1.06 -7.69
C ILE A 74 -0.10 -1.13 -6.18
N ALA A 75 0.53 -0.15 -5.52
CA ALA A 75 0.59 -0.09 -4.05
C ALA A 75 -0.82 -0.24 -3.44
N ARG A 76 -0.92 -0.90 -2.29
CA ARG A 76 -2.22 -1.08 -1.61
C ARG A 76 -2.72 0.26 -1.09
N SER A 77 -1.80 1.02 -0.52
CA SER A 77 -1.97 2.41 -0.10
C SER A 77 -0.73 3.19 -0.52
N GLY A 78 -0.83 4.53 -0.54
CA GLY A 78 0.31 5.39 -0.84
C GLY A 78 1.01 5.09 -2.17
N PHE A 79 2.34 5.07 -2.13
CA PHE A 79 3.23 5.05 -3.29
C PHE A 79 4.36 4.02 -3.18
N ALA A 80 4.44 3.26 -2.10
CA ALA A 80 5.57 2.40 -1.78
C ALA A 80 5.13 1.02 -1.28
N TYR A 81 5.95 0.00 -1.53
CA TYR A 81 5.79 -1.33 -0.90
C TYR A 81 7.07 -2.15 -1.00
N ALA A 82 7.13 -3.23 -0.22
CA ALA A 82 8.24 -4.19 -0.24
C ALA A 82 7.94 -5.35 -1.19
N GLY A 83 8.97 -5.95 -1.76
CA GLY A 83 8.87 -7.20 -2.49
C GLY A 83 9.89 -8.22 -2.01
N ILE A 84 9.43 -9.44 -1.71
CA ILE A 84 10.27 -10.50 -1.15
C ILE A 84 10.08 -11.85 -1.83
N PHE A 85 11.18 -12.59 -2.00
CA PHE A 85 11.11 -14.03 -2.23
C PHE A 85 10.71 -14.76 -0.95
N THR A 86 9.63 -15.53 -0.95
CA THR A 86 9.23 -16.37 0.19
C THR A 86 9.59 -17.84 -0.02
N TYR A 87 9.85 -18.25 -1.25
CA TYR A 87 10.34 -19.58 -1.60
C TYR A 87 11.12 -19.53 -2.92
N SER A 88 12.31 -20.15 -2.95
CA SER A 88 13.08 -20.35 -4.17
C SER A 88 14.09 -21.49 -3.98
N ASN A 89 14.83 -21.81 -5.04
CA ASN A 89 15.81 -22.89 -5.05
C ASN A 89 16.87 -22.73 -3.95
N LYS A 90 17.40 -23.85 -3.45
CA LYS A 90 18.46 -23.90 -2.43
C LYS A 90 18.14 -23.14 -1.13
N ASP A 91 16.87 -23.14 -0.75
CA ASP A 91 16.34 -22.45 0.42
C ASP A 91 16.47 -20.91 0.38
N TYR A 92 16.60 -20.30 -0.79
CA TYR A 92 16.61 -18.83 -0.89
C TYR A 92 15.23 -18.24 -0.56
N ARG A 93 15.25 -17.19 0.27
CA ARG A 93 14.11 -16.35 0.65
C ARG A 93 14.60 -15.06 1.30
N GLU A 94 13.71 -14.09 1.43
CA GLU A 94 13.99 -12.77 1.95
C GLU A 94 13.08 -12.46 3.12
N TYR A 95 13.50 -11.50 3.93
CA TYR A 95 12.81 -11.09 5.13
C TYR A 95 12.91 -9.59 5.30
N ILE A 96 11.79 -8.97 5.65
CA ILE A 96 11.74 -7.57 6.07
C ILE A 96 11.59 -7.50 7.58
N GLN A 97 12.29 -6.56 8.19
CA GLN A 97 12.33 -6.36 9.62
C GLN A 97 11.99 -4.91 9.94
N GLY A 98 10.99 -4.74 10.81
CA GLY A 98 10.52 -3.45 11.29
C GLY A 98 10.73 -3.30 12.80
N SER A 99 10.45 -2.10 13.28
CA SER A 99 10.48 -1.74 14.70
C SER A 99 9.13 -1.21 15.14
N LEU A 100 8.78 -1.47 16.39
CA LEU A 100 7.58 -0.92 17.00
C LEU A 100 7.86 0.47 17.60
N ASN A 101 6.83 1.30 17.69
CA ASN A 101 6.86 2.58 18.38
C ASN A 101 7.06 2.42 19.89
N GLU A 102 6.59 1.31 20.44
CA GLU A 102 6.70 0.96 21.85
C GLU A 102 6.84 -0.55 22.04
N LYS A 103 7.33 -0.94 23.21
CA LYS A 103 7.41 -2.35 23.60
C LYS A 103 6.01 -2.86 23.92
N LEU A 104 5.66 -4.04 23.41
CA LEU A 104 4.36 -4.64 23.68
C LEU A 104 4.18 -5.01 25.16
N GLU A 105 2.95 -4.94 25.65
CA GLU A 105 2.59 -5.26 27.02
C GLU A 105 2.49 -6.78 27.21
N LYS A 106 3.15 -7.30 28.26
CA LYS A 106 3.09 -8.72 28.58
C LYS A 106 1.65 -9.18 28.82
N ASP A 107 1.32 -10.36 28.33
CA ASP A 107 0.02 -11.05 28.46
C ASP A 107 -1.17 -10.34 27.77
N LYS A 108 -0.92 -9.21 27.09
CA LYS A 108 -1.92 -8.52 26.27
C LYS A 108 -2.04 -9.16 24.89
N LYS A 109 -3.27 -9.20 24.37
CA LYS A 109 -3.56 -9.75 23.03
C LYS A 109 -3.33 -8.69 21.97
N TYR A 110 -2.65 -9.10 20.92
CA TYR A 110 -2.36 -8.27 19.75
C TYR A 110 -2.73 -9.01 18.48
N ILE A 111 -2.82 -8.25 17.40
CA ILE A 111 -2.97 -8.74 16.05
C ILE A 111 -1.87 -8.12 15.19
N VAL A 112 -1.26 -8.96 14.36
CA VAL A 112 -0.47 -8.49 13.22
C VAL A 112 -1.30 -8.66 11.96
N THR A 113 -1.38 -7.60 11.17
CA THR A 113 -1.88 -7.69 9.79
C THR A 113 -0.87 -7.12 8.82
N PHE A 114 -0.86 -7.63 7.61
CA PHE A 114 -0.19 -7.00 6.48
C PHE A 114 -0.83 -7.49 5.20
N TYR A 115 -0.77 -6.70 4.15
CA TYR A 115 -1.32 -7.07 2.87
C TYR A 115 -0.26 -7.73 2.01
N VAL A 116 -0.63 -8.79 1.30
CA VAL A 116 0.23 -9.47 0.34
C VAL A 116 -0.42 -9.58 -1.02
N SER A 117 0.36 -9.40 -2.08
CA SER A 117 -0.03 -9.77 -3.44
C SER A 117 1.02 -10.70 -4.01
N LEU A 118 0.58 -11.82 -4.58
CA LEU A 118 1.49 -12.73 -5.29
C LEU A 118 1.97 -12.06 -6.57
N ALA A 119 3.26 -12.18 -6.90
CA ALA A 119 3.78 -11.59 -8.12
C ALA A 119 3.36 -12.37 -9.38
N ASP A 120 3.33 -11.66 -10.50
CA ASP A 120 2.78 -12.07 -11.80
C ASP A 120 3.41 -13.37 -12.27
N TYR A 121 4.72 -13.44 -12.17
CA TYR A 121 5.53 -14.54 -12.68
C TYR A 121 5.76 -15.62 -11.62
N ALA A 122 5.31 -15.41 -10.37
CA ALA A 122 5.41 -16.44 -9.35
C ALA A 122 4.65 -17.70 -9.79
N THR A 123 5.33 -18.85 -9.65
CA THR A 123 4.79 -20.16 -10.04
C THR A 123 4.17 -20.90 -8.87
N LEU A 124 4.53 -20.53 -7.64
CA LEU A 124 3.99 -21.09 -6.39
C LEU A 124 3.39 -19.99 -5.50
N ALA A 125 2.28 -20.31 -4.85
CA ALA A 125 1.78 -19.61 -3.67
C ALA A 125 2.14 -20.41 -2.41
N ILE A 126 2.34 -19.73 -1.28
CA ILE A 126 2.58 -20.38 0.02
C ILE A 126 1.48 -20.02 1.02
N SER A 127 1.38 -20.80 2.10
CA SER A 127 0.55 -20.49 3.26
C SER A 127 1.36 -20.18 4.53
N ASP A 128 2.68 -20.41 4.52
CA ASP A 128 3.57 -20.31 5.69
C ASP A 128 4.08 -18.89 5.99
N PHE A 129 3.27 -17.86 5.72
CA PHE A 129 3.60 -16.51 6.19
C PHE A 129 3.63 -16.50 7.72
N SER A 130 4.71 -15.97 8.27
CA SER A 130 4.90 -15.89 9.70
C SER A 130 5.74 -14.69 10.10
N ILE A 131 5.66 -14.38 11.38
CA ILE A 131 6.36 -13.28 12.02
C ILE A 131 7.20 -13.81 13.17
N VAL A 132 8.43 -13.32 13.28
CA VAL A 132 9.27 -13.49 14.46
C VAL A 132 9.35 -12.18 15.19
N PHE A 133 8.82 -12.11 16.41
CA PHE A 133 9.04 -10.98 17.29
C PHE A 133 10.34 -11.17 18.06
N SER A 134 11.02 -10.05 18.36
CA SER A 134 12.29 -10.04 19.06
C SER A 134 12.47 -8.79 19.93
N ASN A 135 13.39 -8.87 20.89
CA ASN A 135 13.76 -7.77 21.78
C ASN A 135 14.80 -6.79 21.20
N LYS A 136 15.28 -7.06 19.97
CA LYS A 136 16.24 -6.24 19.25
C LYS A 136 16.30 -6.68 17.78
N PRO A 137 16.79 -5.84 16.86
CA PRO A 137 17.00 -6.24 15.48
C PRO A 137 17.88 -7.49 15.36
N ILE A 138 17.47 -8.43 14.51
CA ILE A 138 18.24 -9.60 14.11
C ILE A 138 19.26 -9.16 13.06
N ALA A 139 20.55 -9.37 13.35
CA ALA A 139 21.63 -8.99 12.44
C ALA A 139 21.84 -10.06 11.36
N GLY A 140 21.79 -9.63 10.09
CA GLY A 140 22.01 -10.47 8.92
C GLY A 140 23.30 -11.28 8.93
N SER A 141 24.39 -10.67 9.40
CA SER A 141 25.72 -11.29 9.51
C SER A 141 25.75 -12.50 10.46
N THR A 142 24.76 -12.63 11.35
CA THR A 142 24.72 -13.69 12.36
C THR A 142 24.00 -14.97 11.85
N ILE A 143 23.41 -14.92 10.65
CA ILE A 143 22.54 -16.00 10.16
C ILE A 143 23.30 -17.07 9.36
N THR A 144 24.20 -16.76 8.42
CA THR A 144 25.11 -17.79 7.85
C THR A 144 26.41 -17.23 7.21
N ASN A 145 27.48 -18.05 7.22
CA ASN A 145 28.68 -17.93 6.35
C ASN A 145 28.46 -18.52 4.94
N SER A 146 27.20 -18.73 4.54
CA SER A 146 26.85 -19.48 3.32
C SER A 146 25.91 -18.67 2.44
N LYS A 147 25.80 -19.01 1.14
CA LYS A 147 24.85 -18.38 0.20
C LYS A 147 23.36 -18.63 0.56
N LYS A 148 23.04 -19.13 1.76
CA LYS A 148 21.67 -19.44 2.23
C LYS A 148 21.17 -18.34 3.15
N THR A 149 20.00 -17.80 2.83
CA THR A 149 19.33 -16.74 3.60
C THR A 149 18.32 -17.28 4.62
N LEU A 150 17.98 -18.57 4.58
CA LEU A 150 16.98 -19.18 5.48
C LEU A 150 17.30 -18.96 6.97
N VAL A 151 16.32 -18.42 7.70
CA VAL A 151 16.33 -18.25 9.16
C VAL A 151 15.51 -19.38 9.79
N THR A 152 16.06 -20.02 10.81
CA THR A 152 15.42 -21.10 11.58
C THR A 152 15.58 -20.85 13.07
N HIS A 153 14.81 -21.56 13.91
CA HIS A 153 15.05 -21.56 15.36
C HIS A 153 16.51 -21.86 15.73
N LYS A 154 17.17 -22.76 14.99
CA LYS A 154 18.59 -23.12 15.20
C LYS A 154 19.55 -21.97 14.88
N THR A 155 19.22 -21.09 13.93
CA THR A 155 20.06 -19.91 13.63
C THR A 155 19.78 -18.80 14.62
N LEU A 156 18.51 -18.56 14.97
CA LEU A 156 18.11 -17.54 15.93
C LEU A 156 18.66 -17.82 17.33
N SER A 157 18.66 -19.08 17.78
CA SER A 157 19.18 -19.48 19.10
C SER A 157 20.68 -19.25 19.29
N LYS A 158 21.43 -18.97 18.21
CA LYS A 158 22.87 -18.67 18.28
C LYS A 158 23.16 -17.18 18.49
N ILE A 159 22.15 -16.32 18.35
CA ILE A 159 22.31 -14.88 18.45
C ILE A 159 22.33 -14.51 19.94
N ASN A 160 23.50 -14.08 20.42
CA ASN A 160 23.68 -13.77 21.83
C ASN A 160 22.70 -12.67 22.31
N GLY A 161 22.00 -12.93 23.41
CA GLY A 161 21.03 -12.00 24.02
C GLY A 161 19.77 -11.72 23.19
N LEU A 162 19.49 -12.54 22.16
CA LEU A 162 18.23 -12.47 21.43
C LEU A 162 17.15 -13.24 22.20
N VAL A 163 16.08 -12.54 22.57
CA VAL A 163 14.82 -13.12 23.03
C VAL A 163 13.83 -12.99 21.88
N TYR A 164 13.20 -14.08 21.49
CA TYR A 164 12.32 -14.11 20.33
C TYR A 164 11.23 -15.17 20.46
N ASP A 165 10.19 -15.03 19.65
CA ASP A 165 9.14 -16.03 19.47
C ASP A 165 8.57 -15.93 18.06
N HIS A 166 7.99 -17.03 17.60
CA HIS A 166 7.47 -17.20 16.25
C HIS A 166 5.95 -17.36 16.30
N TYR A 167 5.26 -16.60 15.45
CA TYR A 167 3.82 -16.68 15.30
C TYR A 167 3.47 -16.84 13.83
N MET A 168 2.51 -17.71 13.55
CA MET A 168 2.02 -18.01 12.21
C MET A 168 0.52 -17.83 12.18
N GLN A 169 -0.02 -17.69 10.97
CA GLN A 169 -1.46 -17.69 10.81
C GLN A 169 -2.06 -19.03 11.28
N PRO A 170 -3.13 -19.02 12.10
CA PRO A 170 -3.73 -20.25 12.62
C PRO A 170 -4.30 -21.14 11.51
N ASP A 171 -4.92 -20.53 10.49
CA ASP A 171 -5.49 -21.25 9.35
C ASP A 171 -4.57 -21.14 8.13
N PRO A 172 -4.11 -22.28 7.57
CA PRO A 172 -3.25 -22.25 6.39
C PRO A 172 -4.05 -21.77 5.17
N ILE A 173 -3.87 -20.50 4.81
CA ILE A 173 -4.48 -19.88 3.63
C ILE A 173 -3.41 -19.69 2.56
N PHE A 174 -3.69 -20.17 1.36
CA PHE A 174 -2.83 -19.91 0.20
C PHE A 174 -3.14 -18.55 -0.39
N TYR A 175 -2.20 -17.62 -0.24
CA TYR A 175 -2.28 -16.27 -0.79
C TYR A 175 -2.00 -16.28 -2.29
N LYS A 176 -2.99 -16.67 -3.09
CA LYS A 176 -2.81 -16.96 -4.52
C LYS A 176 -3.09 -15.79 -5.46
N SER A 177 -3.71 -14.72 -4.95
CA SER A 177 -4.11 -13.60 -5.80
C SER A 177 -2.88 -12.89 -6.35
N LYS A 178 -2.80 -12.81 -7.68
CA LYS A 178 -1.86 -11.95 -8.41
C LYS A 178 -2.42 -10.58 -8.74
N GLN A 179 -3.68 -10.33 -8.33
CA GLN A 179 -4.42 -9.15 -8.76
C GLN A 179 -4.82 -8.24 -7.62
N ILE A 180 -5.56 -8.76 -6.65
CA ILE A 180 -5.88 -8.03 -5.43
C ILE A 180 -4.84 -8.32 -4.36
N TRP A 181 -4.66 -7.34 -3.47
CA TRP A 181 -3.97 -7.55 -2.21
C TRP A 181 -4.86 -8.36 -1.27
N MET A 182 -4.28 -9.34 -0.60
CA MET A 182 -4.93 -10.21 0.37
C MET A 182 -4.35 -9.93 1.74
N GLN A 183 -5.19 -9.79 2.77
CA GLN A 183 -4.71 -9.54 4.12
C GLN A 183 -4.24 -10.83 4.79
N VAL A 184 -3.02 -10.82 5.31
CA VAL A 184 -2.49 -11.81 6.25
C VAL A 184 -2.88 -11.41 7.66
N TYR A 185 -3.27 -12.39 8.48
CA TYR A 185 -3.84 -12.18 9.79
C TYR A 185 -3.18 -13.10 10.82
N ILE A 186 -2.48 -12.54 11.81
CA ILE A 186 -1.75 -13.33 12.82
C ILE A 186 -2.09 -12.81 14.24
N PRO A 187 -2.99 -13.48 14.97
CA PRO A 187 -3.26 -13.14 16.36
C PRO A 187 -2.17 -13.71 17.27
N PHE A 188 -1.80 -12.98 18.31
CA PHE A 188 -0.85 -13.47 19.30
C PHE A 188 -1.06 -12.84 20.69
N THR A 189 -0.42 -13.42 21.70
CA THR A 189 -0.36 -12.86 23.06
C THR A 189 1.09 -12.46 23.31
N ALA A 190 1.33 -11.18 23.59
CA ALA A 190 2.68 -10.66 23.77
C ALA A 190 3.31 -11.17 25.06
N LYS A 191 4.63 -11.38 25.03
CA LYS A 191 5.44 -11.85 26.16
C LYS A 191 6.17 -10.70 26.88
N GLY A 192 6.03 -9.47 26.39
CA GLY A 192 6.51 -8.25 27.03
C GLY A 192 7.94 -7.85 26.68
N TYR A 193 8.55 -8.51 25.70
CA TYR A 193 9.90 -8.20 25.20
C TYR A 193 9.89 -7.63 23.78
N GLU A 194 8.77 -7.75 23.08
CA GLU A 194 8.63 -7.46 21.66
C GLU A 194 8.82 -5.97 21.37
N THR A 195 9.92 -5.62 20.70
CA THR A 195 10.23 -4.26 20.21
C THR A 195 10.47 -4.25 18.70
N ASN A 196 10.77 -5.41 18.13
CA ASN A 196 11.14 -5.61 16.73
C ASN A 196 10.44 -6.84 16.19
N PHE A 197 10.25 -6.89 14.88
CA PHE A 197 9.64 -8.02 14.23
C PHE A 197 10.23 -8.27 12.84
N THR A 198 10.21 -9.53 12.42
CA THR A 198 10.66 -9.97 11.09
C THR A 198 9.56 -10.76 10.40
N ILE A 199 9.18 -10.37 9.19
CA ILE A 199 8.15 -11.04 8.37
C ILE A 199 8.84 -11.89 7.29
N GLY A 200 8.33 -13.10 7.06
CA GLY A 200 8.74 -13.94 5.94
C GLY A 200 8.28 -15.39 6.07
N ASN A 201 8.99 -16.30 5.40
CA ASN A 201 8.79 -17.74 5.48
C ASN A 201 9.99 -18.41 6.16
N PHE A 202 9.81 -18.87 7.40
CA PHE A 202 10.84 -19.49 8.22
C PHE A 202 10.89 -21.02 8.09
N ALA A 203 10.03 -21.61 7.26
CA ALA A 203 10.06 -23.03 6.94
C ALA A 203 11.11 -23.34 5.86
N SER A 204 11.85 -24.44 6.00
CA SER A 204 12.70 -24.94 4.91
C SER A 204 11.87 -25.33 3.70
N ASN A 205 12.45 -25.41 2.49
CA ASN A 205 11.72 -25.78 1.28
C ASN A 205 10.97 -27.11 1.39
N SER A 206 11.51 -28.06 2.15
CA SER A 206 10.89 -29.36 2.45
C SER A 206 9.67 -29.25 3.37
N ARG A 207 9.55 -28.18 4.15
CA ARG A 207 8.47 -27.94 5.12
C ARG A 207 7.49 -26.85 4.67
N THR A 208 7.87 -26.00 3.71
CA THR A 208 6.96 -25.00 3.13
C THR A 208 5.82 -25.67 2.39
N GLN A 209 4.60 -25.37 2.82
CA GLN A 209 3.36 -25.68 2.13
C GLN A 209 3.22 -24.77 0.91
N LYS A 210 3.00 -25.39 -0.24
CA LYS A 210 3.00 -24.72 -1.54
C LYS A 210 1.84 -25.18 -2.40
N MET A 211 1.30 -24.25 -3.17
CA MET A 211 0.28 -24.47 -4.18
C MET A 211 0.80 -23.99 -5.53
N LYS A 212 0.69 -24.83 -6.57
CA LYS A 212 1.04 -24.45 -7.94
C LYS A 212 -0.01 -23.46 -8.46
N VAL A 213 0.43 -22.32 -9.00
CA VAL A 213 -0.45 -21.24 -9.52
C VAL A 213 -0.13 -20.85 -10.96
N SER A 214 0.80 -21.55 -11.59
CA SER A 214 1.18 -21.35 -12.99
C SER A 214 1.54 -22.69 -13.61
N GLU A 215 1.07 -22.93 -14.82
CA GLU A 215 1.38 -24.12 -15.62
C GLU A 215 2.64 -23.93 -16.49
N VAL A 216 3.22 -22.73 -16.50
CA VAL A 216 4.43 -22.44 -17.28
C VAL A 216 5.58 -23.29 -16.75
N ASN A 217 6.32 -23.91 -17.68
CA ASN A 217 7.43 -24.80 -17.39
C ASN A 217 8.71 -24.02 -17.05
N GLU A 218 8.64 -23.21 -16.00
CA GLU A 218 9.73 -22.43 -15.42
C GLU A 218 10.13 -22.96 -14.04
N LYS A 219 11.25 -22.47 -13.50
CA LYS A 219 11.71 -22.84 -12.15
C LYS A 219 10.68 -22.41 -11.11
N ASP A 220 10.43 -23.28 -10.13
CA ASP A 220 9.48 -23.02 -9.05
C ASP A 220 9.99 -21.95 -8.07
N PHE A 221 9.21 -20.89 -7.90
CA PHE A 221 9.47 -19.84 -6.91
C PHE A 221 8.16 -19.18 -6.45
N SER A 222 8.24 -18.54 -5.29
CA SER A 222 7.19 -17.71 -4.73
C SER A 222 7.78 -16.35 -4.35
N TYR A 223 7.13 -15.30 -4.84
CA TYR A 223 7.50 -13.90 -4.60
C TYR A 223 6.24 -13.11 -4.31
N TYR A 224 6.27 -12.32 -3.24
CA TYR A 224 5.14 -11.51 -2.80
C TYR A 224 5.53 -10.06 -2.62
N TYR A 225 4.62 -9.19 -3.03
CA TYR A 225 4.59 -7.80 -2.59
C TYR A 225 3.94 -7.73 -1.21
N ILE A 226 4.44 -6.86 -0.33
CA ILE A 226 3.96 -6.66 1.04
C ILE A 226 3.74 -5.16 1.30
N ASP A 227 2.58 -4.82 1.85
CA ASP A 227 2.19 -3.44 2.15
C ASP A 227 1.35 -3.35 3.45
N ASP A 228 1.19 -2.14 3.98
CA ASP A 228 0.32 -1.80 5.12
C ASP A 228 0.45 -2.75 6.32
N VAL A 229 1.66 -2.80 6.90
CA VAL A 229 1.95 -3.66 8.06
C VAL A 229 1.42 -3.00 9.33
N SER A 230 0.57 -3.70 10.07
CA SER A 230 0.02 -3.24 11.34
C SER A 230 0.27 -4.21 12.49
N VAL A 231 0.51 -3.65 13.66
CA VAL A 231 0.47 -4.34 14.96
C VAL A 231 -0.41 -3.52 15.89
N GLU A 232 -1.54 -4.09 16.29
CA GLU A 232 -2.55 -3.38 17.08
C GLU A 232 -2.98 -4.19 18.30
N ALA A 233 -3.28 -3.50 19.40
CA ALA A 233 -3.90 -4.12 20.57
C ALA A 233 -5.31 -4.60 20.22
N LYS A 234 -5.64 -5.83 20.60
CA LYS A 234 -6.94 -6.43 20.31
C LYS A 234 -7.90 -6.19 21.48
N ASP A 235 -8.71 -5.13 21.38
CA ASP A 235 -9.72 -4.79 22.40
C ASP A 235 -11.11 -5.38 22.12
N ARG A 236 -11.36 -5.98 20.93
CA ARG A 236 -12.64 -6.64 20.56
C ARG A 236 -12.46 -7.89 19.68
N GLU A 237 -13.49 -8.76 19.65
CA GLU A 237 -13.64 -9.84 18.66
C GLU A 237 -13.81 -9.28 17.24
N LEU A 238 -13.27 -9.99 16.26
CA LEU A 238 -13.12 -9.49 14.89
C LEU A 238 -14.29 -9.87 13.99
N PRO A 239 -14.60 -9.04 12.97
CA PRO A 239 -15.38 -9.48 11.83
C PRO A 239 -14.66 -10.64 11.10
N PRO A 240 -15.39 -11.50 10.38
CA PRO A 240 -14.81 -12.64 9.70
C PRO A 240 -13.74 -12.23 8.68
N LEU A 241 -12.80 -13.16 8.42
CA LEU A 241 -11.79 -13.01 7.38
C LEU A 241 -12.48 -12.75 6.04
N TYR A 242 -12.52 -11.49 5.62
CA TYR A 242 -12.87 -11.12 4.26
C TYR A 242 -11.67 -10.40 3.67
N ALA A 243 -11.25 -10.82 2.49
CA ALA A 243 -10.40 -9.97 1.67
C ALA A 243 -11.15 -8.64 1.51
N GLU A 244 -10.61 -7.55 2.04
CA GLU A 244 -11.06 -6.24 1.60
C GLU A 244 -10.88 -6.20 0.08
N THR A 245 -11.92 -5.81 -0.64
CA THR A 245 -11.88 -5.65 -2.09
C THR A 245 -11.06 -4.40 -2.41
N VAL A 246 -9.74 -4.57 -2.42
CA VAL A 246 -8.79 -3.63 -3.01
C VAL A 246 -9.09 -3.57 -4.52
N PRO A 247 -8.91 -2.43 -5.21
CA PRO A 247 -9.03 -2.39 -6.66
C PRO A 247 -8.22 -3.53 -7.26
N GLN A 248 -8.92 -4.46 -7.91
CA GLN A 248 -8.32 -5.55 -8.66
C GLN A 248 -7.22 -4.96 -9.52
N LYS A 249 -6.03 -5.58 -9.54
CA LYS A 249 -5.07 -5.38 -10.63
C LYS A 249 -5.84 -5.62 -11.90
N ALA A 250 -6.28 -4.53 -12.47
CA ALA A 250 -6.99 -4.59 -13.71
C ALA A 250 -5.95 -5.15 -14.67
N ASP A 251 -6.28 -6.24 -15.34
CA ASP A 251 -5.62 -6.69 -16.57
C ASP A 251 -5.89 -5.71 -17.73
N ALA A 252 -6.05 -4.45 -17.35
CA ALA A 252 -6.37 -3.29 -18.11
C ALA A 252 -5.86 -2.14 -17.24
N THR A 253 -4.68 -1.60 -17.56
CA THR A 253 -4.72 -0.15 -17.77
C THR A 253 -6.02 0.11 -18.53
N PRO A 254 -7.00 0.86 -17.99
CA PRO A 254 -8.22 1.13 -18.75
C PRO A 254 -7.77 1.43 -20.16
N LYS A 255 -8.35 0.76 -21.17
CA LYS A 255 -8.05 1.09 -22.57
C LYS A 255 -8.57 2.51 -22.75
N ILE A 256 -7.76 3.48 -22.34
CA ILE A 256 -8.00 4.89 -22.50
C ILE A 256 -7.70 5.12 -23.97
N GLU A 257 -8.75 4.94 -24.77
CA GLU A 257 -8.74 5.32 -26.17
C GLU A 257 -8.30 6.78 -26.27
N ARG A 258 -7.35 7.03 -27.16
CA ARG A 258 -6.91 8.39 -27.47
C ARG A 258 -8.09 9.19 -28.02
N ASN A 259 -8.05 10.49 -27.77
CA ASN A 259 -9.07 11.44 -28.22
C ASN A 259 -10.49 11.22 -27.65
N LYS A 260 -10.67 10.32 -26.69
CA LYS A 260 -11.92 10.12 -25.97
C LYS A 260 -11.87 10.84 -24.62
N VAL A 261 -13.00 11.44 -24.25
CA VAL A 261 -13.16 12.12 -22.96
C VAL A 261 -13.67 11.11 -21.93
N TYR A 262 -13.04 11.11 -20.76
CA TYR A 262 -13.37 10.25 -19.64
C TYR A 262 -13.68 11.12 -18.42
N THR A 263 -14.65 10.71 -17.61
CA THR A 263 -14.95 11.35 -16.32
C THR A 263 -14.24 10.59 -15.21
N PHE A 264 -13.54 11.31 -14.33
CA PHE A 264 -13.00 10.71 -13.11
C PHE A 264 -14.13 10.22 -12.21
N LYS A 265 -14.00 9.01 -11.67
CA LYS A 265 -15.01 8.39 -10.81
C LYS A 265 -14.89 8.83 -9.35
N ASN A 266 -13.67 9.08 -8.90
CA ASN A 266 -13.32 9.30 -7.49
C ASN A 266 -12.56 10.62 -7.28
N VAL A 267 -12.44 11.47 -8.30
CA VAL A 267 -11.94 12.84 -8.12
C VAL A 267 -13.02 13.67 -7.43
N LEU A 268 -12.83 13.83 -6.13
CA LEU A 268 -13.72 14.49 -5.20
C LEU A 268 -13.01 15.71 -4.65
N PHE A 269 -13.74 16.81 -4.56
CA PHE A 269 -13.29 18.04 -3.93
C PHE A 269 -14.25 18.37 -2.80
N GLU A 270 -13.75 18.84 -1.67
CA GLU A 270 -14.63 19.41 -0.64
C GLU A 270 -15.46 20.56 -1.21
N PHE A 271 -16.64 20.81 -0.61
CA PHE A 271 -17.50 21.91 -1.01
C PHE A 271 -16.73 23.22 -0.93
N ASN A 272 -16.61 23.91 -2.06
CA ASN A 272 -15.89 25.18 -2.20
C ASN A 272 -14.36 25.12 -1.97
N LYS A 273 -13.74 23.94 -2.09
CA LYS A 273 -12.27 23.78 -2.11
C LYS A 273 -11.78 23.09 -3.39
N ALA A 274 -10.47 23.17 -3.60
CA ALA A 274 -9.76 22.52 -4.71
C ALA A 274 -8.76 21.46 -4.23
N ASP A 275 -8.76 21.12 -2.95
CA ASP A 275 -7.90 20.08 -2.38
C ASP A 275 -8.39 18.69 -2.79
N LEU A 276 -7.49 17.85 -3.28
CA LEU A 276 -7.77 16.46 -3.66
C LEU A 276 -7.91 15.60 -2.41
N LEU A 277 -8.89 14.70 -2.40
CA LEU A 277 -9.00 13.67 -1.37
C LEU A 277 -8.12 12.46 -1.73
N THR A 278 -7.74 11.64 -0.75
CA THR A 278 -6.92 10.43 -0.96
C THR A 278 -7.49 9.49 -2.03
N ALA A 279 -8.82 9.32 -2.10
CA ALA A 279 -9.47 8.51 -3.13
C ALA A 279 -9.32 9.07 -4.56
N SER A 280 -9.07 10.39 -4.68
CA SER A 280 -8.78 11.07 -5.94
C SER A 280 -7.34 10.82 -6.39
N GLU A 281 -6.41 10.74 -5.45
CA GLU A 281 -4.98 10.47 -5.71
C GLU A 281 -4.79 9.10 -6.35
N GLU A 282 -5.50 8.06 -5.88
CA GLU A 282 -5.44 6.71 -6.45
C GLU A 282 -5.78 6.69 -7.96
N GLU A 283 -6.87 7.35 -8.36
CA GLU A 283 -7.30 7.38 -9.76
C GLU A 283 -6.35 8.21 -10.64
N ILE A 284 -5.83 9.32 -10.11
CA ILE A 284 -4.86 10.17 -10.81
C ILE A 284 -3.53 9.43 -10.97
N ASN A 285 -3.09 8.64 -9.98
CA ASN A 285 -1.87 7.84 -10.03
C ASN A 285 -1.87 6.80 -11.16
N VAL A 286 -3.05 6.25 -11.50
CA VAL A 286 -3.20 5.37 -12.66
C VAL A 286 -2.87 6.13 -13.95
N LEU A 287 -3.35 7.38 -14.10
CA LEU A 287 -3.05 8.22 -15.27
C LEU A 287 -1.59 8.65 -15.31
N THR A 288 -1.02 9.03 -14.17
CA THR A 288 0.41 9.32 -14.02
C THR A 288 1.25 8.16 -14.56
N THR A 289 0.90 6.93 -14.18
CA THR A 289 1.61 5.73 -14.64
C THR A 289 1.53 5.56 -16.16
N ILE A 290 0.36 5.80 -16.77
CA ILE A 290 0.18 5.70 -18.23
C ILE A 290 1.01 6.76 -18.95
N LEU A 291 0.97 8.02 -18.48
CA LEU A 291 1.71 9.14 -19.07
C LEU A 291 3.23 8.99 -18.92
N ARG A 292 3.71 8.44 -17.80
CA ARG A 292 5.14 8.13 -17.62
C ARG A 292 5.62 7.04 -18.58
N ASN A 293 4.82 5.97 -18.75
CA ASN A 293 5.17 4.85 -19.63
C ASN A 293 5.05 5.16 -21.12
N ASN A 294 4.42 6.28 -21.48
CA ASN A 294 4.28 6.70 -22.88
C ASN A 294 4.55 8.21 -23.01
N ASN A 295 5.81 8.55 -23.26
CA ASN A 295 6.28 9.94 -23.36
C ASN A 295 5.67 10.73 -24.53
N LYS A 296 5.03 10.08 -25.50
CA LYS A 296 4.32 10.73 -26.61
C LYS A 296 2.89 11.16 -26.25
N LEU A 297 2.36 10.72 -25.12
CA LEU A 297 1.01 11.10 -24.74
C LEU A 297 1.01 12.47 -24.05
N SER A 298 0.00 13.27 -24.30
CA SER A 298 -0.36 14.42 -23.46
C SER A 298 -1.76 14.24 -22.90
N ILE A 299 -2.09 15.00 -21.88
CA ILE A 299 -3.39 14.97 -21.21
C ILE A 299 -3.98 16.37 -21.15
N GLU A 300 -5.27 16.45 -21.43
CA GLU A 300 -6.10 17.62 -21.15
C GLU A 300 -7.08 17.29 -20.03
N ILE A 301 -7.26 18.20 -19.09
CA ILE A 301 -8.12 18.08 -17.91
C ILE A 301 -9.21 19.14 -17.97
N TYR A 302 -10.45 18.74 -17.72
CA TYR A 302 -11.60 19.63 -17.83
C TYR A 302 -12.38 19.67 -16.52
N GLY A 303 -12.53 20.85 -15.95
CA GLY A 303 -13.32 21.06 -14.74
C GLY A 303 -14.74 21.51 -15.04
N HIS A 304 -15.71 21.01 -14.28
CA HIS A 304 -17.11 21.37 -14.41
C HIS A 304 -17.75 21.66 -13.03
N THR A 305 -18.77 22.53 -13.04
CA THR A 305 -19.63 22.81 -11.88
C THR A 305 -21.08 22.55 -12.22
N ASP A 306 -21.93 22.51 -11.19
CA ASP A 306 -23.37 22.72 -11.38
C ASP A 306 -23.67 24.20 -11.69
N ALA A 307 -24.95 24.49 -11.96
CA ALA A 307 -25.42 25.82 -12.32
C ALA A 307 -25.68 26.76 -11.13
N VAL A 308 -25.36 26.34 -9.90
CA VAL A 308 -25.60 27.17 -8.71
C VAL A 308 -24.53 28.25 -8.61
N GLY A 309 -24.94 29.52 -8.39
CA GLY A 309 -24.02 30.66 -8.26
C GLY A 309 -23.74 31.41 -9.58
N SER A 310 -22.86 32.40 -9.53
CA SER A 310 -22.54 33.23 -10.70
C SER A 310 -21.67 32.48 -11.71
N LYS A 311 -21.79 32.85 -12.98
CA LYS A 311 -21.01 32.27 -14.08
C LYS A 311 -19.51 32.44 -13.85
N GLU A 312 -19.10 33.61 -13.39
CA GLU A 312 -17.70 33.97 -13.13
C GLU A 312 -17.12 33.10 -12.00
N ARG A 313 -17.89 32.88 -10.92
CA ARG A 313 -17.48 32.04 -9.80
C ARG A 313 -17.34 30.58 -10.21
N ASN A 314 -18.30 30.09 -10.99
CA ASN A 314 -18.29 28.70 -11.48
C ASN A 314 -17.13 28.44 -12.44
N LEU A 315 -16.81 29.42 -13.31
CA LEU A 315 -15.66 29.34 -14.18
C LEU A 315 -14.36 29.25 -13.38
N GLU A 316 -14.17 30.14 -12.40
CA GLU A 316 -13.00 30.13 -11.53
C GLU A 316 -12.86 28.81 -10.75
N LEU A 317 -13.92 28.35 -10.09
CA LEU A 317 -13.92 27.10 -9.32
C LEU A 317 -13.60 25.89 -10.19
N SER A 318 -14.21 25.80 -11.37
CA SER A 318 -13.93 24.71 -12.30
C SER A 318 -12.47 24.69 -12.77
N ASN A 319 -11.90 25.88 -13.01
CA ASN A 319 -10.51 26.03 -13.43
C ASN A 319 -9.55 25.64 -12.32
N GLN A 320 -9.83 26.04 -11.08
CA GLN A 320 -9.04 25.64 -9.90
C GLN A 320 -9.03 24.13 -9.69
N ARG A 321 -10.18 23.46 -9.85
CA ARG A 321 -10.27 21.99 -9.76
C ARG A 321 -9.48 21.27 -10.84
N ALA A 322 -9.61 21.72 -12.08
CA ALA A 322 -8.83 21.15 -13.20
C ALA A 322 -7.33 21.39 -12.99
N LYS A 323 -6.96 22.58 -12.50
CA LYS A 323 -5.59 22.93 -12.15
C LYS A 323 -5.03 22.07 -11.01
N ALA A 324 -5.81 21.76 -9.98
CA ALA A 324 -5.36 20.92 -8.88
C ALA A 324 -4.93 19.53 -9.35
N VAL A 325 -5.73 18.90 -10.24
CA VAL A 325 -5.35 17.62 -10.87
C VAL A 325 -4.12 17.78 -11.77
N ALA A 326 -4.04 18.88 -12.54
CA ALA A 326 -2.88 19.14 -13.39
C ALA A 326 -1.59 19.31 -12.57
N SER A 327 -1.64 20.10 -11.51
CA SER A 327 -0.54 20.29 -10.56
C SER A 327 -0.12 18.97 -9.96
N TYR A 328 -1.05 18.14 -9.51
CA TYR A 328 -0.74 16.81 -8.99
C TYR A 328 0.02 15.95 -10.01
N LEU A 329 -0.39 15.94 -11.29
CA LEU A 329 0.32 15.19 -12.34
C LEU A 329 1.73 15.75 -12.59
N ILE A 330 1.89 17.07 -12.56
CA ILE A 330 3.18 17.75 -12.75
C ILE A 330 4.12 17.48 -11.57
N ASP A 331 3.62 17.58 -10.34
CA ASP A 331 4.35 17.26 -9.10
C ASP A 331 4.70 15.77 -9.06
N SER A 332 3.84 14.93 -9.65
CA SER A 332 4.11 13.52 -9.96
C SER A 332 5.03 13.34 -11.18
N GLY A 333 5.80 14.35 -11.60
CA GLY A 333 6.89 14.21 -12.57
C GLY A 333 6.47 14.06 -14.03
N ILE A 334 5.24 14.40 -14.41
CA ILE A 334 4.86 14.59 -15.83
C ILE A 334 5.36 15.97 -16.29
N ASP A 335 5.93 16.05 -17.49
CA ASP A 335 6.35 17.32 -18.09
C ASP A 335 5.16 18.28 -18.22
N GLU A 336 5.32 19.50 -17.74
CA GLU A 336 4.28 20.55 -17.77
C GLU A 336 3.74 20.78 -19.19
N ASN A 337 4.58 20.67 -20.22
CA ASN A 337 4.16 20.84 -21.62
C ASN A 337 3.19 19.75 -22.10
N ARG A 338 3.10 18.63 -21.36
CA ARG A 338 2.22 17.50 -21.67
C ARG A 338 0.90 17.55 -20.89
N VAL A 339 0.71 18.53 -20.02
CA VAL A 339 -0.48 18.66 -19.18
C VAL A 339 -1.17 19.99 -19.46
N LYS A 340 -2.43 19.94 -19.90
CA LYS A 340 -3.27 21.12 -20.06
C LYS A 340 -4.51 21.00 -19.18
N TRP A 341 -5.02 22.12 -18.70
CA TRP A 341 -6.28 22.16 -17.96
C TRP A 341 -7.16 23.32 -18.39
N ILE A 342 -8.47 23.12 -18.36
CA ILE A 342 -9.48 24.12 -18.72
C ILE A 342 -10.66 24.01 -17.76
N GLY A 343 -11.14 25.14 -17.22
CA GLY A 343 -12.41 25.22 -16.53
C GLY A 343 -13.57 25.57 -17.47
N TYR A 344 -14.65 24.81 -17.47
CA TYR A 344 -15.86 25.11 -18.25
C TYR A 344 -17.00 25.74 -17.42
N GLY A 345 -16.84 25.83 -16.11
CA GLY A 345 -17.92 26.19 -15.18
C GLY A 345 -19.16 25.32 -15.40
N SER A 346 -20.32 25.96 -15.43
CA SER A 346 -21.63 25.31 -15.65
C SER A 346 -22.03 25.21 -17.12
N SER A 347 -21.16 25.59 -18.06
CA SER A 347 -21.51 25.72 -19.49
C SER A 347 -21.65 24.41 -20.25
N LYS A 348 -21.24 23.28 -19.65
CA LYS A 348 -21.26 21.93 -20.22
C LYS A 348 -21.93 20.92 -19.28
N PRO A 349 -23.25 21.06 -19.01
CA PRO A 349 -23.96 20.12 -18.16
C PRO A 349 -24.13 18.77 -18.86
N VAL A 350 -24.06 17.69 -18.09
CA VAL A 350 -24.35 16.31 -18.53
C VAL A 350 -25.64 15.78 -17.92
N ALA A 351 -26.18 16.50 -16.93
CA ALA A 351 -27.43 16.17 -16.25
C ALA A 351 -28.22 17.42 -15.88
N ASP A 352 -29.46 17.22 -15.43
CA ASP A 352 -30.36 18.29 -15.02
C ASP A 352 -29.81 19.05 -13.79
N ASN A 353 -29.78 20.39 -13.84
CA ASN A 353 -29.33 21.20 -12.71
C ASN A 353 -30.44 21.47 -11.67
N THR A 354 -31.69 21.10 -11.98
CA THR A 354 -32.81 21.30 -11.04
C THR A 354 -32.82 20.27 -9.91
N THR A 355 -32.27 19.06 -10.13
CA THR A 355 -32.18 17.98 -9.12
C THR A 355 -30.80 17.93 -8.46
N GLU A 356 -30.71 17.45 -7.22
CA GLU A 356 -29.41 17.32 -6.54
C GLU A 356 -28.53 16.23 -7.16
N GLU A 357 -29.16 15.17 -7.63
CA GLU A 357 -28.51 14.07 -8.34
C GLU A 357 -27.84 14.58 -9.62
N GLY A 358 -28.55 15.38 -10.41
CA GLY A 358 -27.99 15.93 -11.64
C GLY A 358 -26.95 17.03 -11.39
N ARG A 359 -27.11 17.86 -10.34
CA ARG A 359 -26.04 18.76 -9.89
C ARG A 359 -24.79 18.01 -9.47
N THR A 360 -24.92 16.90 -8.75
CA THR A 360 -23.79 16.04 -8.37
C THR A 360 -23.04 15.52 -9.60
N GLN A 361 -23.77 15.06 -10.62
CA GLN A 361 -23.15 14.62 -11.89
C GLN A 361 -22.48 15.77 -12.64
N ASN A 362 -23.00 16.99 -12.55
CA ASN A 362 -22.38 18.16 -13.19
C ASN A 362 -21.10 18.64 -12.46
N ARG A 363 -20.98 18.41 -11.15
CA ARG A 363 -19.77 18.67 -10.36
C ARG A 363 -18.74 17.55 -10.58
N ARG A 364 -18.03 17.59 -11.70
CA ARG A 364 -17.09 16.55 -12.11
C ARG A 364 -15.81 17.12 -12.71
N VAL A 365 -14.80 16.26 -12.83
CA VAL A 365 -13.62 16.51 -13.64
C VAL A 365 -13.53 15.43 -14.71
N GLU A 366 -13.15 15.84 -15.91
CA GLU A 366 -12.93 14.97 -17.04
C GLU A 366 -11.47 15.06 -17.50
N PHE A 367 -11.03 14.09 -18.29
CA PHE A 367 -9.74 14.13 -18.95
C PHE A 367 -9.80 13.52 -20.34
N LYS A 368 -8.82 13.88 -21.18
CA LYS A 368 -8.64 13.35 -22.53
C LYS A 368 -7.15 13.12 -22.79
N MET A 369 -6.82 11.93 -23.29
CA MET A 369 -5.46 11.61 -23.73
C MET A 369 -5.26 11.96 -25.21
N LEU A 370 -4.14 12.59 -25.52
CA LEU A 370 -3.72 13.02 -26.85
C LEU A 370 -2.36 12.40 -27.21
N GLU A 371 -2.01 12.40 -28.49
CA GLU A 371 -0.69 12.04 -28.99
C GLU A 371 0.00 13.32 -29.49
N ASN A 372 1.22 13.57 -29.02
CA ASN A 372 2.04 14.73 -29.38
C ASN A 372 2.76 14.56 -30.71
#